data_AF-A0A3Q9KZ59-F1
#
_entry.id   AF-A0A3Q9KZ59-F1
#
_cell.length_a   1.000
_cell.length_b   1.000
_cell.length_c   1.000
_cell.angle_alpha   90.00
_cell.angle_beta   90.00
_cell.angle_gamma   90.00
#
_symmetry.space_group_name_H-M   'P 1'
#
loop_
_entity.id
_entity.type
_entity.pdbx_description
1 polymer ?
#
loop_
_entity_poly.entity_id
_entity_poly.type
_entity_poly.pdbx_seq_one_letter_code
_entity_poly.pdbx_strand_id
1 'polypeptide(L)'
;MTDDTTRPASRTGAQPLTSRSVFGSPCWVSLTSRDLDATQEFYSTVLGWRWQPTGLGDRFRVALVEGTPVAGIAAVAGMWQMAVAWTPYFAVNSADQSVARAQERGGTAAVGPLSFPPGRAALLADRDGASFGIWEGELIGNWETWRRAAPAFIRLHTRDAFAAAIFYGEVLEWASDRPGSCEVHYEGGEVVLRSGGDVVARIESGALGAAPDPTLRPHWQVHFAVTDVAACVRDAEHGGGSVLSKGDDEAVLRDPDGAQFTVTLRGER
;
A
#
# COMPACT_ATOMS: atom_id res chain seq x y z
N MET A 1 36.18 -17.76 45.81
CA MET A 1 35.88 -16.69 44.82
C MET A 1 34.95 -17.30 43.80
N THR A 2 33.67 -17.38 44.16
CA THR A 2 32.59 -17.94 43.34
C THR A 2 32.04 -16.82 42.48
N ASP A 3 32.19 -16.98 41.17
CA ASP A 3 31.69 -16.05 40.17
C ASP A 3 30.19 -16.29 39.95
N ASP A 4 29.42 -15.22 40.15
CA ASP A 4 27.97 -15.18 40.08
C ASP A 4 27.56 -14.88 38.64
N THR A 5 27.33 -15.91 37.83
CA THR A 5 26.77 -15.73 36.49
C THR A 5 25.24 -15.72 36.55
N THR A 6 24.70 -14.52 36.79
CA THR A 6 23.28 -14.22 36.55
C THR A 6 23.00 -14.37 35.05
N ARG A 7 22.22 -15.40 34.68
CA ARG A 7 21.74 -15.63 33.31
C ARG A 7 20.61 -14.64 33.00
N PRO A 8 20.69 -13.79 31.97
CA PRO A 8 19.61 -12.86 31.66
C PRO A 8 18.37 -13.62 31.20
N ALA A 9 17.21 -13.19 31.68
CA ALA A 9 15.91 -13.71 31.32
C ALA A 9 15.67 -13.58 29.81
N SER A 10 15.26 -14.68 29.19
CA SER A 10 14.83 -14.76 27.79
C SER A 10 13.62 -13.85 27.56
N ARG A 11 13.81 -12.79 26.76
CA ARG A 11 12.72 -12.06 26.10
C ARG A 11 11.90 -13.06 25.28
N THR A 12 10.64 -13.25 25.65
CA THR A 12 9.64 -13.96 24.83
C THR A 12 9.58 -13.27 23.46
N GLY A 13 10.23 -13.86 22.46
CA GLY A 13 10.20 -13.36 21.09
C GLY A 13 8.83 -13.59 20.49
N ALA A 14 8.08 -12.53 20.22
CA ALA A 14 6.89 -12.62 19.38
C ALA A 14 7.30 -13.19 18.02
N GLN A 15 6.62 -14.24 17.54
CA GLN A 15 6.84 -14.76 16.19
C GLN A 15 6.58 -13.65 15.16
N PRO A 16 7.39 -13.54 14.09
CA PRO A 16 7.11 -12.61 13.00
C PRO A 16 5.73 -12.87 12.40
N LEU A 17 4.94 -11.81 12.19
CA LEU A 17 3.70 -11.91 11.44
C LEU A 17 4.02 -12.20 9.98
N THR A 18 3.26 -13.07 9.35
CA THR A 18 3.46 -13.47 7.95
C THR A 18 2.24 -13.13 7.13
N SER A 19 2.39 -13.10 5.81
CA SER A 19 1.28 -12.88 4.88
C SER A 19 0.11 -13.85 5.10
N ARG A 20 0.36 -15.03 5.69
CA ARG A 20 -0.67 -16.02 6.02
C ARG A 20 -1.62 -15.57 7.13
N SER A 21 -1.19 -14.71 8.06
CA SER A 21 -2.03 -14.28 9.19
C SER A 21 -2.99 -13.15 8.87
N VAL A 22 -2.80 -12.46 7.74
CA VAL A 22 -3.66 -11.37 7.23
C VAL A 22 -3.90 -11.52 5.74
N PHE A 23 -4.04 -12.77 5.31
CA PHE A 23 -4.11 -13.14 3.91
C PHE A 23 -5.27 -12.43 3.20
N GLY A 24 -5.00 -11.90 2.00
CA GLY A 24 -5.92 -11.09 1.21
C GLY A 24 -6.02 -9.63 1.67
N SER A 25 -5.56 -9.27 2.87
CA SER A 25 -5.61 -7.89 3.34
C SER A 25 -4.52 -7.04 2.67
N PRO A 26 -4.76 -5.73 2.46
CA PRO A 26 -3.69 -4.78 2.23
C PRO A 26 -2.63 -4.95 3.32
N CYS A 27 -1.36 -5.05 2.93
CA CYS A 27 -0.24 -5.36 3.82
C CYS A 27 0.92 -4.36 3.73
N TRP A 28 0.92 -3.49 2.72
CA TRP A 28 1.93 -2.45 2.53
C TRP A 28 1.51 -1.45 1.46
N VAL A 29 2.18 -0.30 1.41
CA VAL A 29 2.15 0.62 0.27
C VAL A 29 3.56 0.99 -0.13
N SER A 30 3.85 1.02 -1.43
CA SER A 30 5.16 1.37 -1.95
C SER A 30 5.03 2.41 -3.06
N LEU A 31 5.92 3.40 -3.06
CA LEU A 31 6.11 4.33 -4.17
C LEU A 31 7.23 3.83 -5.05
N THR A 32 6.96 3.77 -6.35
CA THR A 32 8.03 3.75 -7.34
C THR A 32 8.37 5.16 -7.75
N SER A 33 9.64 5.57 -7.63
CA SER A 33 10.10 6.90 -8.00
C SER A 33 11.33 6.87 -8.94
N ARG A 34 11.67 8.02 -9.51
CA ARG A 34 12.87 8.24 -10.33
C ARG A 34 14.06 8.67 -9.49
N ASP A 35 13.82 9.49 -8.47
CA ASP A 35 14.85 10.10 -7.62
C ASP A 35 14.50 9.87 -6.14
N LEU A 36 15.38 9.14 -5.44
CA LEU A 36 15.16 8.79 -4.05
C LEU A 36 15.31 9.99 -3.11
N ASP A 37 16.25 10.89 -3.38
CA ASP A 37 16.58 11.99 -2.48
C ASP A 37 15.50 13.07 -2.58
N ALA A 38 15.09 13.43 -3.80
CA ALA A 38 13.97 14.34 -4.02
C ALA A 38 12.65 13.79 -3.44
N THR A 39 12.41 12.48 -3.57
CA THR A 39 11.25 11.82 -2.94
C THR A 39 11.32 11.96 -1.42
N GLN A 40 12.47 11.68 -0.81
CA GLN A 40 12.63 11.75 0.64
C GLN A 40 12.39 13.16 1.18
N GLU A 41 12.95 14.17 0.54
CA GLU A 41 12.77 15.58 0.91
C GLU A 41 11.30 16.00 0.84
N PHE A 42 10.63 15.67 -0.25
CA PHE A 42 9.22 16.01 -0.45
C PHE A 42 8.32 15.38 0.63
N TYR A 43 8.38 14.06 0.81
CA TYR A 43 7.49 13.38 1.77
C TYR A 43 7.91 13.60 3.24
N SER A 44 9.17 13.95 3.53
CA SER A 44 9.54 14.46 4.86
C SER A 44 8.87 15.79 5.17
N THR A 45 8.76 16.68 4.19
CA THR A 45 8.13 17.99 4.36
C THR A 45 6.62 17.85 4.47
N VAL A 46 5.98 17.14 3.53
CA VAL A 46 4.52 17.06 3.43
C VAL A 46 3.89 16.16 4.48
N LEU A 47 4.52 15.02 4.81
CA LEU A 47 3.95 14.01 5.70
C LEU A 47 4.73 13.84 7.01
N GLY A 48 5.79 14.63 7.23
CA GLY A 48 6.62 14.54 8.43
C GLY A 48 7.39 13.22 8.56
N TRP A 49 7.56 12.48 7.47
CA TRP A 49 8.19 11.16 7.49
C TRP A 49 9.69 11.23 7.75
N ARG A 50 10.18 10.21 8.45
CA ARG A 50 11.61 9.92 8.58
C ARG A 50 11.96 8.70 7.74
N TRP A 51 13.24 8.51 7.47
CA TRP A 51 13.70 7.48 6.54
C TRP A 51 14.69 6.53 7.20
N GLN A 52 14.57 5.26 6.83
CA GLN A 52 15.56 4.24 7.17
C GLN A 52 16.03 3.50 5.92
N PRO A 53 17.33 3.16 5.82
CA PRO A 53 17.83 2.27 4.79
C PRO A 53 17.25 0.87 4.94
N THR A 54 17.28 0.11 3.86
CA THR A 54 16.86 -1.30 3.86
C THR A 54 18.04 -2.20 3.52
N GLY A 55 17.92 -3.50 3.81
CA GLY A 55 18.87 -4.51 3.32
C GLY A 55 18.77 -4.78 1.81
N LEU A 56 17.83 -4.15 1.08
CA LEU A 56 17.58 -4.36 -0.34
C LEU A 56 18.44 -3.46 -1.26
N GLY A 57 19.33 -2.66 -0.66
CA GLY A 57 20.29 -1.81 -1.36
C GLY A 57 19.88 -0.34 -1.43
N ASP A 58 20.76 0.46 -2.04
CA ASP A 58 20.72 1.92 -1.92
C ASP A 58 19.53 2.59 -2.60
N ARG A 59 18.81 1.88 -3.47
CA ARG A 59 17.61 2.36 -4.16
C ARG A 59 16.32 2.23 -3.35
N PHE A 60 16.36 1.57 -2.20
CA PHE A 60 15.19 1.27 -1.38
C PHE A 60 15.25 1.99 -0.04
N ARG A 61 14.15 2.61 0.37
CA ARG A 61 13.97 3.24 1.68
C ARG A 61 12.63 2.84 2.27
N VAL A 62 12.56 2.87 3.60
CA VAL A 62 11.30 2.75 4.33
C VAL A 62 11.03 4.07 5.05
N ALA A 63 9.83 4.59 4.89
CA ALA A 63 9.31 5.72 5.62
C ALA A 63 8.86 5.30 7.03
N LEU A 64 9.05 6.19 8.00
CA LEU A 64 8.74 6.01 9.40
C LEU A 64 7.92 7.20 9.93
N VAL A 65 6.90 6.90 10.74
CA VAL A 65 6.21 7.86 11.62
C VAL A 65 6.38 7.37 13.05
N GLU A 66 6.99 8.20 13.92
CA GLU A 66 7.27 7.84 15.32
C GLU A 66 8.00 6.48 15.46
N GLY A 67 8.88 6.15 14.51
CA GLY A 67 9.62 4.88 14.49
C GLY A 67 8.82 3.68 13.96
N THR A 68 7.54 3.86 13.64
CA THR A 68 6.70 2.83 13.00
C THR A 68 6.86 2.93 11.48
N PRO A 69 7.23 1.83 10.78
CA PRO A 69 7.22 1.79 9.33
C PRO A 69 5.85 2.16 8.77
N VAL A 70 5.78 2.93 7.69
CA VAL A 70 4.49 3.33 7.09
C VAL A 70 4.41 3.07 5.59
N ALA A 71 5.52 3.18 4.87
CA ALA A 71 5.58 3.01 3.43
C ALA A 71 6.99 2.64 2.93
N GLY A 72 7.09 2.04 1.75
CA GLY A 72 8.35 1.78 1.05
C GLY A 72 8.54 2.73 -0.14
N ILE A 73 9.78 3.04 -0.48
CA ILE A 73 10.14 3.79 -1.69
C ILE A 73 11.18 2.97 -2.46
N ALA A 74 10.99 2.86 -3.77
CA ALA A 74 11.93 2.22 -4.69
C ALA A 74 12.26 3.18 -5.85
N ALA A 75 13.50 3.67 -5.90
CA ALA A 75 14.00 4.54 -6.97
C ALA A 75 14.43 3.72 -8.21
N VAL A 76 13.43 3.11 -8.85
CA VAL A 76 13.58 2.17 -9.97
C VAL A 76 12.73 2.56 -11.19
N ALA A 77 11.94 3.63 -11.14
CA ALA A 77 11.02 4.00 -12.23
C ALA A 77 11.74 4.19 -13.57
N GLY A 78 12.85 4.94 -13.58
CA GLY A 78 13.66 5.14 -14.78
C GLY A 78 14.44 3.89 -15.22
N MET A 79 14.81 3.01 -14.29
CA MET A 79 15.53 1.78 -14.61
C MET A 79 14.63 0.74 -15.28
N TRP A 80 13.40 0.60 -14.78
CA TRP A 80 12.45 -0.42 -15.24
C TRP A 80 11.39 0.14 -16.19
N GLN A 81 11.52 1.41 -16.60
CA GLN A 81 10.58 2.09 -17.51
C GLN A 81 9.12 1.96 -17.03
N MET A 82 8.93 2.11 -15.72
CA MET A 82 7.63 1.99 -15.07
C MET A 82 7.11 3.36 -14.62
N ALA A 83 5.80 3.45 -14.44
CA ALA A 83 5.17 4.68 -13.97
C ALA A 83 5.60 5.02 -12.54
N VAL A 84 5.74 6.32 -12.28
CA VAL A 84 5.85 6.85 -10.92
C VAL A 84 4.47 6.76 -10.29
N ALA A 85 4.31 5.87 -9.32
CA ALA A 85 3.00 5.60 -8.73
C ALA A 85 3.11 4.97 -7.33
N TRP A 86 2.18 5.36 -6.46
CA TRP A 86 1.87 4.63 -5.24
C TRP A 86 1.13 3.34 -5.59
N THR A 87 1.57 2.24 -5.00
CA THR A 87 1.02 0.90 -5.23
C THR A 87 0.71 0.22 -3.90
N PRO A 88 -0.54 -0.21 -3.66
CA PRO A 88 -0.85 -1.06 -2.52
C PRO A 88 -0.40 -2.49 -2.76
N TYR A 89 0.07 -3.16 -1.72
CA TYR A 89 0.43 -4.57 -1.73
C TYR A 89 -0.55 -5.36 -0.88
N PHE A 90 -0.94 -6.55 -1.35
CA PHE A 90 -1.82 -7.46 -0.65
C PHE A 90 -1.09 -8.72 -0.20
N ALA A 91 -1.34 -9.16 1.02
CA ALA A 91 -0.74 -10.37 1.56
C ALA A 91 -1.29 -11.61 0.86
N VAL A 92 -0.41 -12.49 0.37
CA VAL A 92 -0.78 -13.76 -0.28
C VAL A 92 -0.05 -14.95 0.32
N ASN A 93 -0.68 -16.12 0.24
CA ASN A 93 -0.12 -17.40 0.70
C ASN A 93 0.94 -17.96 -0.25
N SER A 94 0.80 -17.65 -1.54
CA SER A 94 1.70 -18.06 -2.61
C SER A 94 1.67 -17.00 -3.71
N ALA A 95 2.81 -16.40 -3.98
CA ALA A 95 2.95 -15.40 -5.04
C ALA A 95 2.65 -16.05 -6.41
N ASP A 96 3.22 -17.22 -6.69
CA ASP A 96 3.04 -17.93 -7.97
C ASP A 96 1.56 -18.24 -8.27
N GLN A 97 0.83 -18.79 -7.29
CA GLN A 97 -0.59 -19.09 -7.49
C GLN A 97 -1.44 -17.84 -7.67
N SER A 98 -1.07 -16.74 -7.02
CA SER A 98 -1.82 -15.48 -7.14
C SER A 98 -1.57 -14.81 -8.49
N VAL A 99 -0.33 -14.87 -9.00
CA VAL A 99 0.00 -14.44 -10.37
C VAL A 99 -0.73 -15.27 -11.41
N ALA A 100 -0.70 -16.60 -11.30
CA ALA A 100 -1.41 -17.49 -12.21
C ALA A 100 -2.91 -17.16 -12.25
N ARG A 101 -3.54 -16.99 -11.08
CA ARG A 101 -4.96 -16.64 -11.00
C ARG A 101 -5.25 -15.29 -11.64
N ALA A 102 -4.41 -14.27 -11.38
CA ALA A 102 -4.57 -12.96 -11.99
C ALA A 102 -4.55 -13.04 -13.52
N GLN A 103 -3.60 -13.77 -14.09
CA GLN A 103 -3.48 -13.97 -15.54
C GLN A 103 -4.68 -14.71 -16.12
N GLU A 104 -5.14 -15.79 -15.47
CA GLU A 104 -6.34 -16.54 -15.88
C GLU A 104 -7.62 -15.67 -15.89
N ARG A 105 -7.64 -14.60 -15.08
CA ARG A 105 -8.80 -13.71 -14.89
C ARG A 105 -8.70 -12.40 -15.67
N GLY A 106 -7.79 -12.34 -16.62
CA GLY A 106 -7.59 -11.20 -17.52
C GLY A 106 -6.75 -10.06 -16.93
N GLY A 107 -6.14 -10.26 -15.77
CA GLY A 107 -5.09 -9.38 -15.25
C GLY A 107 -3.75 -9.63 -15.92
N THR A 108 -2.78 -8.78 -15.62
CA THR A 108 -1.41 -8.89 -16.16
C THR A 108 -0.38 -8.91 -15.04
N ALA A 109 0.78 -9.52 -15.31
CA ALA A 109 1.93 -9.49 -14.42
C ALA A 109 3.02 -8.64 -15.07
N ALA A 110 3.28 -7.47 -14.50
CA ALA A 110 4.32 -6.56 -14.97
C ALA A 110 5.71 -6.98 -14.44
N VAL A 111 5.77 -7.40 -13.19
CA VAL A 111 7.02 -7.82 -12.52
C VAL A 111 6.77 -9.04 -11.64
N GLY A 112 7.67 -10.02 -11.72
CA GLY A 112 7.73 -11.15 -10.79
C GLY A 112 6.74 -12.29 -11.05
N PRO A 113 6.65 -13.26 -10.11
CA PRO A 113 7.18 -13.19 -8.74
C PRO A 113 8.71 -13.15 -8.63
N LEU A 114 9.24 -12.22 -7.84
CA LEU A 114 10.67 -12.09 -7.55
C LEU A 114 10.94 -12.32 -6.06
N SER A 115 12.12 -12.83 -5.74
CA SER A 115 12.60 -12.93 -4.36
C SER A 115 13.00 -11.55 -3.84
N PHE A 116 12.42 -11.16 -2.71
CA PHE A 116 12.71 -9.94 -1.96
C PHE A 116 12.82 -10.32 -0.49
N PRO A 117 13.96 -10.85 -0.01
CA PRO A 117 14.09 -11.34 1.36
C PRO A 117 13.60 -10.31 2.39
N PRO A 118 12.75 -10.71 3.36
CA PRO A 118 12.40 -12.08 3.75
C PRO A 118 11.22 -12.74 2.99
N GLY A 119 10.76 -12.17 1.89
CA GLY A 119 9.60 -12.66 1.15
C GLY A 119 9.76 -12.68 -0.38
N ARG A 120 8.62 -12.68 -1.07
CA ARG A 120 8.50 -12.64 -2.53
C ARG A 120 7.41 -11.64 -2.90
N ALA A 121 7.64 -10.91 -3.98
CA ALA A 121 6.71 -9.89 -4.47
C ALA A 121 6.43 -10.04 -5.96
N ALA A 122 5.23 -9.63 -6.38
CA ALA A 122 4.92 -9.39 -7.78
C ALA A 122 4.15 -8.06 -7.92
N LEU A 123 4.29 -7.41 -9.07
CA LEU A 123 3.50 -6.25 -9.47
C LEU A 123 2.58 -6.66 -10.61
N LEU A 124 1.28 -6.50 -10.38
CA LEU A 124 0.21 -6.94 -11.26
C LEU A 124 -0.66 -5.74 -11.65
N ALA A 125 -1.48 -5.91 -12.68
CA ALA A 125 -2.59 -5.01 -12.97
C ALA A 125 -3.87 -5.82 -13.16
N ASP A 126 -5.00 -5.26 -12.73
CA ASP A 126 -6.31 -5.87 -12.97
C ASP A 126 -6.74 -5.75 -14.45
N ARG A 127 -7.94 -6.25 -14.74
CA ARG A 127 -8.53 -6.24 -16.09
C ARG A 127 -8.66 -4.83 -16.70
N ASP A 128 -8.70 -3.82 -15.85
CA ASP A 128 -8.95 -2.43 -16.21
C ASP A 128 -7.66 -1.58 -16.12
N GLY A 129 -6.53 -2.20 -15.76
CA GLY A 129 -5.21 -1.59 -15.71
C GLY A 129 -4.83 -1.00 -14.35
N ALA A 130 -5.62 -1.22 -13.29
CA ALA A 130 -5.28 -0.75 -11.95
C ALA A 130 -4.14 -1.60 -11.37
N SER A 131 -2.97 -0.99 -11.19
CA SER A 131 -1.78 -1.66 -10.66
C SER A 131 -1.87 -1.97 -9.18
N PHE A 132 -1.47 -3.17 -8.77
CA PHE A 132 -1.38 -3.60 -7.38
C PHE A 132 -0.24 -4.60 -7.18
N GLY A 133 0.31 -4.62 -5.98
CA GLY A 133 1.33 -5.58 -5.57
C GLY A 133 0.75 -6.76 -4.81
N ILE A 134 1.46 -7.89 -4.83
CA ILE A 134 1.23 -9.01 -3.91
C ILE A 134 2.51 -9.32 -3.14
N TRP A 135 2.37 -9.77 -1.90
CA TRP A 135 3.48 -10.10 -1.01
C TRP A 135 3.28 -11.45 -0.32
N GLU A 136 4.25 -12.35 -0.49
CA GLU A 136 4.35 -13.63 0.21
C GLU A 136 5.53 -13.60 1.17
N GLY A 137 5.34 -13.88 2.46
CA GLY A 137 6.44 -14.02 3.43
C GLY A 137 6.23 -13.24 4.72
N GLU A 138 7.32 -12.91 5.40
CA GLU A 138 7.26 -12.10 6.63
C GLU A 138 6.80 -10.68 6.30
N LEU A 139 5.92 -10.13 7.12
CA LEU A 139 5.46 -8.76 7.01
C LEU A 139 6.46 -7.82 7.67
N ILE A 140 6.39 -6.54 7.31
CA ILE A 140 7.20 -5.52 7.95
C ILE A 140 6.88 -5.49 9.46
N GLY A 141 7.95 -5.43 10.26
CA GLY A 141 7.89 -5.59 11.71
C GLY A 141 6.80 -4.74 12.36
N ASN A 142 6.05 -5.34 13.28
CA ASN A 142 4.87 -4.76 13.92
C ASN A 142 3.74 -4.40 12.94
N TRP A 143 3.44 -5.26 11.96
CA TRP A 143 2.27 -5.13 11.07
C TRP A 143 1.00 -4.71 11.81
N GLU A 144 0.73 -5.31 12.97
CA GLU A 144 -0.46 -4.96 13.76
C GLU A 144 -0.42 -3.50 14.28
N THR A 145 0.76 -2.95 14.57
CA THR A 145 0.94 -1.52 14.87
C THR A 145 0.75 -0.68 13.61
N TRP A 146 1.26 -1.10 12.45
CA TRP A 146 0.97 -0.45 11.16
C TRP A 146 -0.55 -0.39 10.93
N ARG A 147 -1.23 -1.53 11.06
CA ARG A 147 -2.67 -1.67 10.86
C ARG A 147 -3.47 -0.76 11.80
N ARG A 148 -3.12 -0.73 13.09
CA ARG A 148 -3.78 0.14 14.09
C ARG A 148 -3.44 1.62 13.95
N ALA A 149 -2.24 1.95 13.48
CA ALA A 149 -1.87 3.32 13.16
C ALA A 149 -2.63 3.83 11.93
N ALA A 150 -3.04 2.89 11.05
CA ALA A 150 -3.71 3.12 9.77
C ALA A 150 -3.02 4.25 9.00
N PRO A 151 -1.68 4.16 8.77
CA PRO A 151 -0.95 5.24 8.15
C PRO A 151 -1.38 5.43 6.69
N ALA A 152 -1.89 4.37 6.07
CA ALA A 152 -2.46 4.38 4.74
C ALA A 152 -3.80 3.63 4.70
N PHE A 153 -4.81 4.25 4.08
CA PHE A 153 -6.05 3.60 3.65
C PHE A 153 -6.06 3.50 2.13
N ILE A 154 -6.62 2.43 1.58
CA ILE A 154 -6.62 2.22 0.12
C ILE A 154 -8.03 2.22 -0.44
N ARG A 155 -8.21 2.92 -1.56
CA ARG A 155 -9.45 2.89 -2.35
C ARG A 155 -9.14 2.46 -3.76
N LEU A 156 -10.03 1.68 -4.37
CA LEU A 156 -9.99 1.43 -5.81
C LEU A 156 -11.11 2.23 -6.46
N HIS A 157 -10.72 3.18 -7.31
CA HIS A 157 -11.64 3.84 -8.23
C HIS A 157 -11.66 3.05 -9.53
N THR A 158 -12.78 2.42 -9.88
CA THR A 158 -12.88 1.52 -11.04
C THR A 158 -14.18 1.75 -11.83
N ARG A 159 -14.33 1.06 -12.96
CA ARG A 159 -15.52 1.17 -13.83
C ARG A 159 -16.74 0.55 -13.18
N ASP A 160 -16.55 -0.61 -12.56
CA ASP A 160 -17.58 -1.41 -11.91
C ASP A 160 -17.00 -2.06 -10.66
N ALA A 161 -17.39 -1.55 -9.49
CA ALA A 161 -16.90 -2.02 -8.20
C ALA A 161 -17.23 -3.49 -7.93
N PHE A 162 -18.38 -3.98 -8.40
CA PHE A 162 -18.78 -5.38 -8.21
C PHE A 162 -17.93 -6.31 -9.07
N ALA A 163 -17.74 -5.97 -10.35
CA ALA A 163 -16.88 -6.73 -11.26
C ALA A 163 -15.42 -6.77 -10.78
N ALA A 164 -14.92 -5.64 -10.25
CA ALA A 164 -13.59 -5.59 -9.64
C ALA A 164 -13.52 -6.45 -8.38
N ALA A 165 -14.53 -6.39 -7.49
CA ALA A 165 -14.56 -7.22 -6.29
C ALA A 165 -14.55 -8.72 -6.60
N ILE A 166 -15.21 -9.17 -7.68
CA ILE A 166 -15.10 -10.55 -8.16
C ILE A 166 -13.66 -10.87 -8.58
N PHE A 167 -13.04 -10.02 -9.41
CA PHE A 167 -11.66 -10.22 -9.85
C PHE A 167 -10.71 -10.36 -8.65
N TYR A 168 -10.74 -9.39 -7.73
CA TYR A 168 -9.86 -9.41 -6.56
C TYR A 168 -10.22 -10.54 -5.59
N GLY A 169 -11.51 -10.88 -5.44
CA GLY A 169 -11.93 -12.03 -4.66
C GLY A 169 -11.35 -13.33 -5.17
N GLU A 170 -11.34 -13.56 -6.48
CA GLU A 170 -10.76 -14.78 -7.03
C GLU A 170 -9.21 -14.79 -7.03
N VAL A 171 -8.56 -13.63 -7.17
CA VAL A 171 -7.09 -13.50 -7.18
C VAL A 171 -6.48 -13.49 -5.78
N LEU A 172 -7.16 -12.87 -4.81
CA LEU A 172 -6.69 -12.69 -3.44
C LEU A 172 -7.45 -13.58 -2.42
N GLU A 173 -8.35 -14.45 -2.91
CA GLU A 173 -9.25 -15.32 -2.12
C GLU A 173 -10.02 -14.57 -1.02
N TRP A 174 -10.49 -13.35 -1.32
CA TRP A 174 -11.46 -12.66 -0.46
C TRP A 174 -12.78 -13.41 -0.41
N ALA A 175 -13.54 -13.20 0.67
CA ALA A 175 -14.82 -13.84 0.94
C ALA A 175 -14.74 -15.38 0.86
N SER A 176 -13.62 -15.97 1.27
CA SER A 176 -13.44 -17.41 1.37
C SER A 176 -13.63 -17.90 2.80
N ASP A 177 -14.00 -19.17 2.97
CA ASP A 177 -14.16 -19.80 4.30
C ASP A 177 -12.83 -20.00 5.05
N ARG A 178 -11.71 -19.50 4.50
CA ARG A 178 -10.40 -19.65 5.12
C ARG A 178 -10.25 -18.68 6.31
N PRO A 179 -9.74 -19.14 7.45
CA PRO A 179 -9.42 -18.25 8.56
C PRO A 179 -8.46 -17.13 8.14
N GLY A 180 -8.79 -15.90 8.52
CA GLY A 180 -7.98 -14.71 8.21
C GLY A 180 -8.20 -14.12 6.82
N SER A 181 -9.13 -14.67 6.02
CA SER A 181 -9.56 -14.04 4.77
C SER A 181 -10.30 -12.73 5.04
N CYS A 182 -10.25 -11.81 4.07
CA CYS A 182 -11.06 -10.62 4.12
C CYS A 182 -12.53 -10.92 3.83
N GLU A 183 -13.43 -10.26 4.54
CA GLU A 183 -14.85 -10.21 4.22
C GLU A 183 -15.13 -9.11 3.20
N VAL A 184 -16.13 -9.33 2.34
CA VAL A 184 -16.53 -8.38 1.30
C VAL A 184 -18.01 -8.05 1.50
N HIS A 185 -18.30 -6.77 1.72
CA HIS A 185 -19.65 -6.25 1.93
C HIS A 185 -19.98 -5.20 0.89
N TYR A 186 -21.26 -4.98 0.60
CA TYR A 186 -21.71 -3.86 -0.23
C TYR A 186 -22.45 -2.86 0.66
N GLU A 187 -21.87 -1.69 0.88
CA GLU A 187 -22.37 -0.67 1.80
C GLU A 187 -22.31 0.69 1.12
N GLY A 188 -23.42 1.44 1.11
CA GLY A 188 -23.42 2.83 0.65
C GLY A 188 -23.04 3.05 -0.82
N GLY A 189 -23.21 2.04 -1.69
CA GLY A 189 -22.84 2.13 -3.11
C GLY A 189 -21.40 1.68 -3.41
N GLU A 190 -20.64 1.33 -2.38
CA GLU A 190 -19.26 0.88 -2.47
C GLU A 190 -19.14 -0.60 -2.04
N VAL A 191 -18.11 -1.28 -2.53
CA VAL A 191 -17.67 -2.54 -1.93
C VAL A 191 -16.70 -2.21 -0.78
N VAL A 192 -16.97 -2.77 0.39
CA VAL A 192 -16.21 -2.57 1.63
C VAL A 192 -15.47 -3.87 1.96
N LEU A 193 -14.15 -3.82 2.00
CA LEU A 193 -13.29 -4.93 2.38
C LEU A 193 -12.97 -4.83 3.87
N ARG A 194 -13.25 -5.89 4.63
CA ARG A 194 -12.98 -5.96 6.07
C ARG A 194 -12.02 -7.09 6.42
N SER A 195 -11.15 -6.86 7.40
CA SER A 195 -10.24 -7.87 7.95
C SER A 195 -10.28 -7.80 9.46
N GLY A 196 -10.74 -8.88 10.10
CA GLY A 196 -10.95 -8.90 11.55
C GLY A 196 -11.95 -7.85 12.04
N GLY A 197 -12.95 -7.50 11.22
CA GLY A 197 -13.97 -6.48 11.50
C GLY A 197 -13.61 -5.05 11.06
N ASP A 198 -12.32 -4.75 10.91
CA ASP A 198 -11.84 -3.43 10.51
C ASP A 198 -11.93 -3.22 8.99
N VAL A 199 -12.37 -2.05 8.55
CA VAL A 199 -12.39 -1.69 7.12
C VAL A 199 -10.95 -1.44 6.66
N VAL A 200 -10.48 -2.23 5.69
CA VAL A 200 -9.11 -2.16 5.18
C VAL A 200 -9.01 -1.62 3.76
N ALA A 201 -10.09 -1.68 2.98
CA ALA A 201 -10.17 -1.07 1.66
C ALA A 201 -11.62 -0.76 1.27
N ARG A 202 -11.80 0.17 0.33
CA ARG A 202 -13.07 0.41 -0.37
C ARG A 202 -12.87 0.33 -1.88
N ILE A 203 -13.92 -0.08 -2.60
CA ILE A 203 -13.96 -0.08 -4.06
C ILE A 203 -15.21 0.68 -4.48
N GLU A 204 -15.02 1.67 -5.34
CA GLU A 204 -16.08 2.53 -5.86
C GLU A 204 -16.12 2.49 -7.39
N SER A 205 -17.33 2.59 -7.94
CA SER A 205 -17.55 2.73 -9.38
C SER A 205 -17.45 4.21 -9.78
N GLY A 206 -17.09 4.47 -11.04
CA GLY A 206 -17.09 5.83 -11.60
C GLY A 206 -15.96 6.11 -12.58
N ALA A 207 -14.97 5.21 -12.66
CA ALA A 207 -13.82 5.42 -13.52
C ALA A 207 -14.19 5.31 -15.01
N LEU A 208 -13.52 6.10 -15.83
CA LEU A 208 -13.65 6.16 -17.27
C LEU A 208 -12.47 5.44 -17.92
N GLY A 209 -12.70 4.23 -18.46
CA GLY A 209 -11.63 3.32 -18.89
C GLY A 209 -10.64 3.88 -19.93
N ALA A 210 -11.09 4.76 -20.84
CA ALA A 210 -10.26 5.37 -21.88
C ALA A 210 -10.16 6.90 -21.72
N ALA A 211 -10.29 7.41 -20.49
CA ALA A 211 -10.16 8.85 -20.26
C ALA A 211 -8.77 9.36 -20.69
N PRO A 212 -8.70 10.51 -21.39
CA PRO A 212 -7.43 11.18 -21.68
C PRO A 212 -6.68 11.56 -20.42
N ASP A 213 -7.41 11.89 -19.35
CA ASP A 213 -6.86 12.12 -18.03
C ASP A 213 -6.63 10.78 -17.31
N PRO A 214 -5.36 10.40 -17.01
CA PRO A 214 -5.05 9.19 -16.29
C PRO A 214 -5.70 9.06 -14.91
N THR A 215 -6.02 10.19 -14.27
CA THR A 215 -6.63 10.22 -12.94
C THR A 215 -8.09 9.76 -12.94
N LEU A 216 -8.73 9.78 -14.12
CA LEU A 216 -10.09 9.30 -14.30
C LEU A 216 -10.12 7.81 -14.71
N ARG A 217 -8.97 7.21 -15.01
CA ARG A 217 -8.88 5.78 -15.35
C ARG A 217 -8.92 4.92 -14.09
N PRO A 218 -9.22 3.62 -14.20
CA PRO A 218 -9.18 2.70 -13.07
C PRO A 218 -7.80 2.67 -12.38
N HIS A 219 -7.76 2.94 -11.08
CA HIS A 219 -6.51 2.94 -10.30
C HIS A 219 -6.77 2.78 -8.79
N TRP A 220 -5.77 2.21 -8.11
CA TRP A 220 -5.71 2.25 -6.65
C TRP A 220 -5.22 3.63 -6.18
N GLN A 221 -5.87 4.13 -5.14
CA GLN A 221 -5.57 5.36 -4.44
C GLN A 221 -5.04 5.03 -3.05
N VAL A 222 -4.00 5.75 -2.64
CA VAL A 222 -3.42 5.64 -1.30
C VAL A 222 -3.69 6.94 -0.54
N HIS A 223 -4.41 6.80 0.57
CA HIS A 223 -4.80 7.90 1.45
C HIS A 223 -3.94 7.86 2.71
N PHE A 224 -3.17 8.91 2.96
CA PHE A 224 -2.37 9.06 4.17
C PHE A 224 -3.13 9.91 5.19
N ALA A 225 -3.27 9.38 6.41
CA ALA A 225 -3.94 10.10 7.49
C ALA A 225 -3.04 11.23 8.03
N VAL A 226 -3.55 12.46 8.04
CA VAL A 226 -2.83 13.66 8.50
C VAL A 226 -3.66 14.45 9.52
N THR A 227 -3.02 15.30 10.30
CA THR A 227 -3.70 16.16 11.29
C THR A 227 -4.11 17.52 10.72
N ASP A 228 -3.54 17.93 9.59
CA ASP A 228 -3.84 19.21 8.93
C ASP A 228 -3.68 19.07 7.42
N VAL A 229 -4.79 18.86 6.73
CA VAL A 229 -4.84 18.77 5.25
C VAL A 229 -4.37 20.06 4.59
N ALA A 230 -4.71 21.22 5.17
CA ALA A 230 -4.35 22.51 4.60
C ALA A 230 -2.85 22.80 4.70
N ALA A 231 -2.19 22.36 5.77
CA ALA A 231 -0.73 22.39 5.88
C ALA A 231 -0.07 21.50 4.83
N CYS A 232 -0.48 20.23 4.72
CA CYS A 232 0.05 19.32 3.71
C CYS A 232 -0.09 19.86 2.28
N VAL A 233 -1.22 20.51 1.96
CA VAL A 233 -1.43 21.18 0.67
C VAL A 233 -0.40 22.28 0.44
N ARG A 234 -0.21 23.19 1.41
CA ARG A 234 0.78 24.28 1.29
C ARG A 234 2.18 23.74 1.13
N ASP A 235 2.56 22.75 1.94
CA ASP A 235 3.89 22.17 1.92
C ASP A 235 4.16 21.42 0.59
N ALA A 236 3.13 20.76 0.04
CA ALA A 236 3.23 20.12 -1.26
C ALA A 236 3.47 21.13 -2.39
N GLU A 237 2.74 22.25 -2.41
CA GLU A 237 2.94 23.31 -3.40
C GLU A 237 4.34 23.94 -3.28
N HIS A 238 4.82 24.22 -2.06
CA HIS A 238 6.17 24.75 -1.84
C HIS A 238 7.25 23.74 -2.25
N GLY A 239 7.00 22.45 -2.06
CA GLY A 239 7.88 21.35 -2.46
C GLY A 239 7.84 21.01 -3.96
N GLY A 240 7.13 21.79 -4.79
CA GLY A 240 7.03 21.57 -6.24
C GLY A 240 5.98 20.54 -6.67
N GLY A 241 5.17 20.05 -5.72
CA GLY A 241 3.98 19.25 -6.01
C GLY A 241 2.82 20.11 -6.51
N SER A 242 1.70 19.45 -6.80
CA SER A 242 0.47 20.10 -7.27
C SER A 242 -0.77 19.54 -6.60
N VAL A 243 -1.80 20.38 -6.50
CA VAL A 243 -3.11 20.01 -5.95
C VAL A 243 -4.04 19.66 -7.10
N LEU A 244 -4.60 18.46 -7.09
CA LEU A 244 -5.55 17.99 -8.10
C LEU A 244 -6.99 18.24 -7.67
N SER A 245 -7.28 18.03 -6.38
CA SER A 245 -8.54 18.40 -5.76
C SER A 245 -8.33 18.68 -4.28
N LYS A 246 -9.21 19.51 -3.71
CA LYS A 246 -9.18 19.88 -2.30
C LYS A 246 -10.61 20.03 -1.77
N GLY A 247 -10.93 19.27 -0.73
CA GLY A 247 -12.07 19.46 0.14
C GLY A 247 -11.63 19.94 1.53
N ASP A 248 -12.57 19.92 2.47
CA ASP A 248 -12.30 20.35 3.86
C ASP A 248 -11.46 19.31 4.61
N ASP A 249 -11.83 18.03 4.50
CA ASP A 249 -11.20 16.92 5.21
C ASP A 249 -10.25 16.08 4.35
N GLU A 250 -10.08 16.41 3.08
CA GLU A 250 -9.28 15.61 2.15
C GLU A 250 -8.70 16.45 1.00
N ALA A 251 -7.50 16.10 0.53
CA ALA A 251 -6.93 16.65 -0.70
C ALA A 251 -6.20 15.58 -1.51
N VAL A 252 -6.41 15.60 -2.83
CA VAL A 252 -5.64 14.77 -3.78
C VAL A 252 -4.47 15.60 -4.27
N LEU A 253 -3.27 15.09 -4.03
CA LEU A 253 -2.00 15.74 -4.31
C LEU A 253 -1.21 14.93 -5.33
N ARG A 254 -0.29 15.61 -6.00
CA ARG A 254 0.70 15.00 -6.88
C ARG A 254 2.08 15.49 -6.49
N ASP A 255 3.02 14.58 -6.27
CA ASP A 255 4.41 14.93 -5.98
C ASP A 255 5.14 15.46 -7.25
N PRO A 256 6.33 16.06 -7.11
CA PRO A 256 7.09 16.59 -8.26
C PRO A 256 7.46 15.52 -9.29
N ASP A 257 7.51 14.26 -8.87
CA ASP A 257 7.84 13.11 -9.71
C ASP A 257 6.62 12.59 -10.49
N GLY A 258 5.42 13.07 -10.16
CA GLY A 258 4.15 12.75 -10.81
C GLY A 258 3.28 11.74 -10.08
N ALA A 259 3.71 11.22 -8.93
CA ALA A 259 2.92 10.26 -8.16
C ALA A 259 1.73 10.96 -7.49
N GLN A 260 0.53 10.42 -7.69
CA GLN A 260 -0.66 10.87 -7.02
C GLN A 260 -0.83 10.15 -5.67
N PHE A 261 -1.23 10.90 -4.65
CA PHE A 261 -1.62 10.40 -3.34
C PHE A 261 -2.69 11.30 -2.74
N THR A 262 -3.40 10.79 -1.75
CA THR A 262 -4.44 11.54 -1.06
C THR A 262 -4.01 11.75 0.38
N VAL A 263 -4.28 12.93 0.93
CA VAL A 263 -4.18 13.18 2.38
C VAL A 263 -5.58 13.37 2.94
N THR A 264 -5.90 12.67 4.01
CA THR A 264 -7.22 12.70 4.64
C THR A 264 -7.05 13.05 6.10
N LEU A 265 -7.92 13.92 6.63
CA LEU A 265 -7.92 14.28 8.03
C LEU A 265 -8.13 13.02 8.88
N ARG A 266 -7.27 12.84 9.88
CA ARG A 266 -7.39 11.71 10.81
C ARG A 266 -8.68 11.88 11.59
N GLY A 267 -9.68 11.04 11.31
CA GLY A 267 -10.88 10.96 12.15
C GLY A 267 -10.50 10.60 13.59
N GLU A 268 -11.14 11.26 14.56
CA GLU A 268 -11.13 10.79 15.95
C GLU A 268 -11.75 9.39 15.96
N ARG A 269 -10.95 8.38 16.32
CA ARG A 269 -11.38 6.98 16.35
C ARG A 269 -12.42 6.73 17.45
#